data_AF-A0A9X0D3H6-F1
#
_entry.id   AF-A0A9X0D3H6-F1
#
_cell.length_a   1.000
_cell.length_b   1.000
_cell.length_c   1.000
_cell.angle_alpha   90.00
_cell.angle_beta   90.00
_cell.angle_gamma   90.00
#
_symmetry.space_group_name_H-M   'P 1'
#
loop_
_entity.id
_entity.type
_entity.pdbx_description
1 polymer ?
#
loop_
_entity_poly.entity_id
_entity_poly.type
_entity_poly.pdbx_seq_one_letter_code
_entity_poly.pdbx_strand_id
1 'polypeptide(L)'
;MADTFSVSMLTSIWASNSEESKRMRKVAPAGVFSFKDRHSDELCYQTVSKDLEQILQETKDVLVTLVPEQYRTFTAEAKTHSLLGRPLYITTNANGDFLFTDAEFEVVVMANRHIPPKCIAIGKWDDPGICFVADSGNHAIRYIDGVQNIEGPKLVGTLAIHPVVANWKPERLAVLSTQTLAVTAGDSVFLKQLNEALLHGQMTTIVSTLSRPHGLCSNPVNTDAVLVADRNVVKEINITSKETTIIARGFQTAFDVSSAANKQIGITDVSSHKVTMLQWNDDLKEWAKTKVVGSGTAGPRDGKASNAELHEPTGITFDLNSAIICGIGGKSHGCIKLYSELAFATEFMAAIRNIYDTTGCLPKEQNKSRKTDPTVKSPFISGTHKLINSLSFLEGIMARRKAYLHKNGLDGTNGSMYSKTLEGFAQTIASIESHIRAMDDLEMDTTNVDLYAFVNESRKEHNFAKHKQSGQYRHPTMQQYSRTKGGDEEEVIKKTCRCPHSYHTNQFQAYQASHKSKLSSVTVIKELKRIKDDLQPEQVNLTQTEREKVKDGQSSEYAN
;
A
#
# COMPACT_ATOMS: atom_id res chain seq x y z
N MET A 1 8.64 9.43 1.14
CA MET A 1 7.23 9.29 0.74
C MET A 1 6.88 7.81 0.81
N ALA A 2 5.74 7.43 1.39
CA ALA A 2 5.22 6.07 1.24
C ALA A 2 3.99 6.22 0.35
N ASP A 3 4.02 5.67 -0.86
CA ASP A 3 2.88 5.70 -1.76
C ASP A 3 2.15 4.36 -1.72
N THR A 4 0.86 4.38 -2.03
CA THR A 4 0.06 3.17 -2.19
C THR A 4 0.27 2.65 -3.60
N PHE A 5 1.33 1.86 -3.80
CA PHE A 5 1.62 1.20 -5.08
C PHE A 5 1.26 -0.28 -5.04
N SER A 6 0.56 -0.74 -6.08
CA SER A 6 0.38 -2.16 -6.38
C SER A 6 0.83 -2.45 -7.79
N VAL A 7 1.63 -3.51 -7.96
CA VAL A 7 2.06 -4.01 -9.29
C VAL A 7 0.86 -4.23 -10.22
N SER A 8 -0.29 -4.60 -9.67
CA SER A 8 -1.51 -4.79 -10.46
C SER A 8 -2.03 -3.51 -11.13
N MET A 9 -1.69 -2.32 -10.61
CA MET A 9 -2.02 -1.04 -11.24
C MET A 9 -1.35 -0.93 -12.62
N LEU A 10 -0.20 -1.58 -12.81
CA LEU A 10 0.50 -1.62 -14.09
C LEU A 10 -0.27 -2.37 -15.17
N THR A 11 -1.24 -3.21 -14.79
CA THR A 11 -2.16 -3.84 -15.75
C THR A 11 -2.90 -2.79 -16.56
N SER A 12 -3.23 -1.63 -15.98
CA SER A 12 -3.91 -0.55 -16.70
C SER A 12 -3.06 0.06 -17.81
N ILE A 13 -1.76 0.26 -17.55
CA ILE A 13 -0.81 0.73 -18.56
C ILE A 13 -0.62 -0.39 -19.60
N TRP A 14 -0.36 -1.61 -19.15
CA TRP A 14 -0.12 -2.77 -20.01
C TRP A 14 -1.30 -3.09 -20.92
N ALA A 15 -2.53 -2.98 -20.44
CA ALA A 15 -3.75 -3.26 -21.20
C ALA A 15 -4.19 -2.09 -22.09
N SER A 16 -3.60 -0.90 -21.93
CA SER A 16 -3.94 0.25 -22.76
C SER A 16 -3.45 0.10 -24.22
N ASN A 17 -3.89 1.01 -25.09
CA ASN A 17 -3.44 1.11 -26.48
C ASN A 17 -2.28 2.13 -26.65
N SER A 18 -1.57 2.47 -25.58
CA SER A 18 -0.49 3.47 -25.62
C SER A 18 0.84 2.90 -26.16
N GLU A 19 1.80 3.80 -26.44
CA GLU A 19 3.16 3.39 -26.81
C GLU A 19 3.89 2.72 -25.65
N GLU A 20 3.70 3.21 -24.42
CA GLU A 20 4.23 2.59 -23.20
C GLU A 20 3.74 1.15 -23.06
N SER A 21 2.45 0.91 -23.33
CA SER A 21 1.87 -0.43 -23.34
C SER A 21 2.51 -1.37 -24.37
N LYS A 22 2.73 -0.89 -25.61
CA LYS A 22 3.41 -1.67 -26.66
C LYS A 22 4.83 -2.06 -26.23
N ARG A 23 5.53 -1.19 -25.52
CA ARG A 23 6.86 -1.47 -24.94
C ARG A 23 6.77 -2.46 -23.78
N MET A 24 5.83 -2.29 -22.86
CA MET A 24 5.62 -3.22 -21.75
C MET A 24 5.32 -4.64 -22.25
N ARG A 25 4.49 -4.79 -23.28
CA ARG A 25 4.16 -6.10 -23.90
C ARG A 25 5.36 -6.84 -24.49
N LYS A 26 6.42 -6.12 -24.89
CA LYS A 26 7.67 -6.72 -25.39
C LYS A 26 8.53 -7.32 -24.28
N VAL A 27 8.43 -6.80 -23.06
CA VAL A 27 9.32 -7.14 -21.94
C VAL A 27 8.63 -7.97 -20.86
N ALA A 28 7.31 -7.87 -20.74
CA ALA A 28 6.51 -8.56 -19.74
C ALA A 28 5.20 -9.10 -20.35
N PRO A 29 4.96 -10.43 -20.30
CA PRO A 29 3.68 -10.99 -20.73
C PRO A 29 2.56 -10.60 -19.76
N ALA A 30 1.30 -10.69 -20.21
CA ALA A 30 0.11 -10.38 -19.40
C ALA A 30 0.10 -11.09 -18.04
N GLY A 31 0.61 -12.34 -18.03
CA GLY A 31 0.75 -13.18 -16.85
C GLY A 31 1.39 -12.44 -15.67
N VAL A 32 2.45 -11.68 -15.92
CA VAL A 32 3.24 -10.94 -14.93
C VAL A 32 2.37 -10.01 -14.06
N PHE A 33 1.30 -9.43 -14.63
CA PHE A 33 0.43 -8.49 -13.93
C PHE A 33 -0.86 -9.15 -13.38
N SER A 34 -1.17 -10.36 -13.83
CA SER A 34 -2.44 -11.07 -13.54
C SER A 34 -2.39 -12.07 -12.38
N PHE A 35 -1.21 -12.54 -11.97
CA PHE A 35 -1.08 -13.65 -11.00
C PHE A 35 -0.94 -13.16 -9.55
N LYS A 36 -1.86 -13.59 -8.67
CA LYS A 36 -1.90 -13.20 -7.26
C LYS A 36 -1.12 -14.08 -6.29
N ASP A 37 -1.03 -15.39 -6.53
CA ASP A 37 -0.64 -16.33 -5.46
C ASP A 37 0.29 -17.46 -5.92
N ARG A 38 0.94 -17.31 -7.07
CA ARG A 38 2.01 -18.22 -7.48
C ARG A 38 3.34 -17.49 -7.36
N HIS A 39 4.07 -17.80 -6.28
CA HIS A 39 5.46 -17.37 -6.02
C HIS A 39 6.42 -17.96 -7.06
N SER A 40 6.24 -17.61 -8.33
CA SER A 40 7.27 -17.86 -9.33
C SER A 40 8.29 -16.72 -9.21
N ASP A 41 9.47 -17.02 -8.66
CA ASP A 41 10.61 -16.10 -8.64
C ASP A 41 10.85 -15.49 -10.02
N GLU A 42 10.60 -16.24 -11.09
CA GLU A 42 10.74 -15.81 -12.48
C GLU A 42 9.72 -14.73 -12.88
N LEU A 43 8.45 -14.89 -12.50
CA LEU A 43 7.44 -13.86 -12.76
C LEU A 43 7.70 -12.62 -11.88
N CYS A 44 8.05 -12.83 -10.61
CA CYS A 44 8.43 -11.74 -9.71
C CYS A 44 9.64 -10.96 -10.26
N TYR A 45 10.66 -11.65 -10.76
CA TYR A 45 11.81 -10.99 -11.38
C TYR A 45 11.43 -10.18 -12.61
N GLN A 46 10.55 -10.72 -13.47
CA GLN A 46 10.03 -10.00 -14.64
C GLN A 46 9.29 -8.72 -14.23
N THR A 47 8.53 -8.72 -13.12
CA THR A 47 7.86 -7.50 -12.60
C THR A 47 8.82 -6.40 -12.18
N VAL A 48 10.10 -6.72 -11.92
CA VAL A 48 11.13 -5.79 -11.47
C VAL A 48 12.29 -5.64 -12.46
N SER A 49 12.10 -6.09 -13.71
CA SER A 49 13.12 -6.01 -14.76
C SER A 49 13.52 -4.56 -15.05
N LYS A 50 14.79 -4.35 -15.44
CA LYS A 50 15.31 -3.00 -15.75
C LYS A 50 14.54 -2.33 -16.89
N ASP A 51 14.18 -3.09 -17.93
CA ASP A 51 13.44 -2.56 -19.06
C ASP A 51 12.04 -2.08 -18.64
N LEU A 52 11.37 -2.84 -17.75
CA LEU A 52 10.08 -2.43 -17.21
C LEU A 52 10.22 -1.19 -16.32
N GLU A 53 11.22 -1.14 -15.44
CA GLU A 53 11.51 0.04 -14.63
C GLU A 53 11.71 1.29 -15.48
N GLN A 54 12.52 1.20 -16.54
CA GLN A 54 12.78 2.32 -17.45
C GLN A 54 11.47 2.82 -18.11
N ILE A 55 10.61 1.89 -18.56
CA ILE A 55 9.30 2.27 -19.11
C ILE A 55 8.47 3.02 -18.08
N LEU A 56 8.48 2.59 -16.81
CA LEU A 56 7.71 3.25 -15.74
C LEU A 56 8.28 4.62 -15.36
N GLN A 57 9.62 4.78 -15.33
CA GLN A 57 10.28 6.08 -15.12
C GLN A 57 9.87 7.09 -16.19
N GLU A 58 9.76 6.65 -17.45
CA GLU A 58 9.30 7.49 -18.56
C GLU A 58 7.78 7.74 -18.52
N THR A 59 6.99 6.77 -18.03
CA THR A 59 5.54 6.89 -17.87
C THR A 59 5.17 7.91 -16.79
N LYS A 60 5.97 7.98 -15.71
CA LYS A 60 5.89 8.89 -14.54
C LYS A 60 4.67 8.70 -13.64
N ASP A 61 3.48 8.50 -14.18
CA ASP A 61 2.24 8.42 -13.42
C ASP A 61 1.20 7.50 -14.07
N VAL A 62 0.23 7.08 -13.26
CA VAL A 62 -0.85 6.21 -13.69
C VAL A 62 -2.18 6.65 -13.07
N LEU A 63 -3.26 6.48 -13.83
CA LEU A 63 -4.63 6.54 -13.37
C LEU A 63 -5.32 5.21 -13.65
N VAL A 64 -5.84 4.56 -12.61
CA VAL A 64 -6.50 3.25 -12.69
C VAL A 64 -7.85 3.26 -12.01
N THR A 65 -8.82 2.55 -12.57
CA THR A 65 -10.12 2.35 -11.95
C THR A 65 -10.03 1.27 -10.86
N LEU A 66 -10.28 1.66 -9.61
CA LEU A 66 -10.36 0.76 -8.45
C LEU A 66 -11.74 0.14 -8.31
N VAL A 67 -12.80 0.92 -8.57
CA VAL A 67 -14.19 0.46 -8.44
C VAL A 67 -15.00 0.95 -9.65
N PRO A 68 -15.67 0.06 -10.41
CA PRO A 68 -15.46 -1.39 -10.38
C PRO A 68 -14.06 -1.75 -10.91
N GLU A 69 -13.40 -2.72 -10.29
CA GLU A 69 -12.08 -3.18 -10.74
C GLU A 69 -12.18 -3.84 -12.12
N GLN A 70 -11.71 -3.14 -13.17
CA GLN A 70 -11.87 -3.58 -14.56
C GLN A 70 -11.04 -4.81 -14.93
N TYR A 71 -9.91 -5.00 -14.26
CA TYR A 71 -8.89 -5.99 -14.64
C TYR A 71 -8.93 -7.28 -13.81
N ARG A 72 -9.91 -7.43 -12.89
CA ARG A 72 -10.04 -8.62 -12.03
C ARG A 72 -11.44 -9.21 -12.06
N THR A 73 -11.68 -10.09 -13.02
CA THR A 73 -12.98 -10.66 -13.35
C THR A 73 -13.42 -11.85 -12.46
N PHE A 74 -12.59 -12.31 -11.52
CA PHE A 74 -12.78 -13.62 -10.86
C PHE A 74 -13.43 -13.61 -9.48
N THR A 75 -13.60 -12.47 -8.80
CA THR A 75 -14.36 -12.46 -7.55
C THR A 75 -15.85 -12.31 -7.88
N ALA A 76 -16.68 -13.27 -7.45
CA ALA A 76 -18.12 -13.10 -7.44
C ALA A 76 -18.54 -11.81 -6.70
N GLU A 77 -17.72 -11.34 -5.76
CA GLU A 77 -17.83 -10.04 -5.09
C GLU A 77 -17.58 -8.85 -6.04
N ALA A 78 -16.66 -8.91 -7.01
CA ALA A 78 -16.53 -7.83 -8.01
C ALA A 78 -17.77 -7.71 -8.90
N LYS A 79 -18.55 -8.80 -9.05
CA LYS A 79 -19.87 -8.77 -9.70
C LYS A 79 -20.96 -8.14 -8.83
N THR A 80 -20.79 -8.04 -7.51
CA THR A 80 -21.73 -7.28 -6.64
C THR A 80 -21.32 -5.81 -6.51
N HIS A 81 -20.10 -5.45 -6.93
CA HIS A 81 -19.67 -4.06 -7.16
C HIS A 81 -20.19 -3.53 -8.51
N SER A 82 -21.00 -4.32 -9.21
CA SER A 82 -21.71 -3.87 -10.39
C SER A 82 -22.58 -2.69 -9.98
N LEU A 83 -22.21 -1.54 -10.54
CA LEU A 83 -22.91 -0.27 -10.53
C LEU A 83 -22.70 0.50 -9.22
N LEU A 84 -21.57 1.22 -9.12
CA LEU A 84 -21.66 2.53 -8.50
C LEU A 84 -22.63 3.34 -9.35
N GLY A 85 -23.56 4.02 -8.68
CA GLY A 85 -24.52 4.88 -9.36
C GLY A 85 -23.84 6.20 -9.62
N ARG A 86 -23.94 7.11 -8.65
CA ARG A 86 -23.40 8.47 -8.76
C ARG A 86 -22.53 8.83 -7.56
N PRO A 87 -21.27 8.37 -7.51
CA PRO A 87 -20.35 8.75 -6.43
C PRO A 87 -20.05 10.26 -6.51
N LEU A 88 -20.31 11.00 -5.44
CA LEU A 88 -20.17 12.47 -5.43
C LEU A 88 -18.99 12.95 -4.60
N TYR A 89 -18.86 12.47 -3.37
CA TYR A 89 -17.85 12.93 -2.44
C TYR A 89 -17.08 11.75 -1.91
N ILE A 90 -15.78 11.96 -1.64
CA ILE A 90 -14.89 10.95 -1.07
C ILE A 90 -14.00 11.56 0.00
N THR A 91 -13.61 10.74 0.97
CA THR A 91 -12.64 11.05 2.03
C THR A 91 -11.93 9.78 2.45
N THR A 92 -10.79 9.88 3.13
CA THR A 92 -10.13 8.75 3.81
C THR A 92 -10.34 8.84 5.32
N ASN A 93 -10.50 7.70 5.99
CA ASN A 93 -10.42 7.64 7.46
C ASN A 93 -8.95 7.51 7.94
N ALA A 94 -8.72 7.45 9.25
CA ALA A 94 -7.39 7.29 9.84
C ALA A 94 -6.74 5.92 9.53
N ASN A 95 -7.55 4.88 9.26
CA ASN A 95 -7.07 3.59 8.75
C ASN A 95 -6.68 3.67 7.27
N GLY A 96 -7.11 4.75 6.62
CA GLY A 96 -6.91 5.06 5.24
C GLY A 96 -7.85 4.35 4.27
N ASP A 97 -8.85 3.64 4.79
CA ASP A 97 -9.99 3.22 3.99
C ASP A 97 -10.69 4.47 3.45
N PHE A 98 -11.23 4.37 2.24
CA PHE A 98 -11.92 5.49 1.62
C PHE A 98 -13.42 5.33 1.77
N LEU A 99 -14.06 6.42 2.16
CA LEU A 99 -15.49 6.56 2.32
C LEU A 99 -15.99 7.46 1.20
N PHE A 100 -17.06 7.07 0.54
CA PHE A 100 -17.69 7.91 -0.47
C PHE A 100 -19.21 7.89 -0.35
N THR A 101 -19.84 8.96 -0.82
CA THR A 101 -21.29 9.04 -0.93
C THR A 101 -21.70 8.64 -2.35
N ASP A 102 -22.69 7.76 -2.47
CA ASP A 102 -23.35 7.46 -3.73
C ASP A 102 -24.73 8.11 -3.72
N ALA A 103 -24.90 9.15 -4.54
CA ALA A 103 -26.11 9.96 -4.56
C ALA A 103 -27.24 9.38 -5.40
N GLU A 104 -27.01 8.30 -6.14
CA GLU A 104 -28.09 7.57 -6.82
C GLU A 104 -28.75 6.58 -5.86
N PHE A 105 -27.96 5.94 -5.01
CA PHE A 105 -28.45 4.98 -4.02
C PHE A 105 -28.67 5.57 -2.63
N GLU A 106 -28.32 6.84 -2.43
CA GLU A 106 -28.46 7.55 -1.15
C GLU A 106 -27.73 6.85 0.01
N VAL A 107 -26.56 6.28 -0.26
CA VAL A 107 -25.75 5.55 0.72
C VAL A 107 -24.38 6.20 0.92
N VAL A 108 -23.83 6.00 2.12
CA VAL A 108 -22.39 6.14 2.35
C VAL A 108 -21.77 4.75 2.24
N VAL A 109 -20.72 4.62 1.44
CA VAL A 109 -20.00 3.38 1.21
C VAL A 109 -18.60 3.53 1.76
N MET A 110 -18.10 2.52 2.45
CA MET A 110 -16.67 2.37 2.70
C MET A 110 -16.11 1.32 1.78
N ALA A 111 -14.96 1.62 1.22
CA ALA A 111 -14.15 0.65 0.52
C ALA A 111 -12.84 0.46 1.26
N ASN A 112 -12.55 -0.78 1.62
CA ASN A 112 -11.30 -1.11 2.28
C ASN A 112 -10.11 -0.97 1.30
N ARG A 113 -8.90 -0.89 1.85
CA ARG A 113 -7.66 -0.78 1.07
C ARG A 113 -7.21 -2.05 0.35
N HIS A 114 -8.00 -3.13 0.38
CA HIS A 114 -7.63 -4.31 -0.39
C HIS A 114 -7.71 -3.99 -1.88
N ILE A 115 -6.98 -4.74 -2.69
CA ILE A 115 -7.16 -4.69 -4.14
C ILE A 115 -7.66 -6.09 -4.54
N PRO A 116 -8.81 -6.24 -5.22
CA PRO A 116 -9.78 -5.16 -5.44
C PRO A 116 -10.32 -4.66 -4.09
N PRO A 117 -10.72 -3.37 -3.98
CA PRO A 117 -11.40 -2.88 -2.79
C PRO A 117 -12.67 -3.69 -2.56
N LYS A 118 -13.02 -3.93 -1.30
CA LYS A 118 -14.34 -4.46 -0.91
C LYS A 118 -15.20 -3.29 -0.46
N CYS A 119 -16.30 -3.06 -1.16
CA CYS A 119 -17.23 -1.97 -0.92
C CYS A 119 -18.34 -2.46 0.01
N ILE A 120 -18.61 -1.69 1.05
CA ILE A 120 -19.59 -2.02 2.09
C ILE A 120 -20.41 -0.76 2.35
N ALA A 121 -21.73 -0.83 2.13
CA ALA A 121 -22.64 0.23 2.56
C ALA A 121 -22.59 0.36 4.09
N ILE A 122 -22.43 1.57 4.59
CA ILE A 122 -22.26 1.84 6.02
C ILE A 122 -23.63 1.77 6.68
N GLY A 123 -23.92 0.67 7.37
CA GLY A 123 -25.25 0.41 7.95
C GLY A 123 -25.32 -0.38 9.26
N LYS A 124 -24.20 -0.80 9.88
CA LYS A 124 -24.15 -1.43 11.23
C LYS A 124 -22.71 -1.82 11.61
N TRP A 125 -21.95 -1.02 12.38
CA TRP A 125 -20.61 -1.36 12.88
C TRP A 125 -20.22 -0.73 14.24
N ASP A 126 -19.34 -1.39 15.00
CA ASP A 126 -18.83 -1.01 16.35
C ASP A 126 -17.41 -0.39 16.29
N ASP A 127 -17.14 0.57 17.21
CA ASP A 127 -15.84 1.16 17.64
C ASP A 127 -15.32 2.45 16.93
N PRO A 128 -14.69 3.40 17.66
CA PRO A 128 -15.11 4.80 17.79
C PRO A 128 -14.35 5.66 16.78
N GLY A 129 -15.01 5.95 15.66
CA GLY A 129 -14.59 6.98 14.73
C GLY A 129 -15.85 7.64 14.22
N ILE A 130 -15.94 8.96 14.33
CA ILE A 130 -17.12 9.70 13.90
C ILE A 130 -16.91 10.16 12.46
N CYS A 131 -17.79 9.73 11.55
CA CYS A 131 -17.90 10.28 10.20
C CYS A 131 -19.04 11.31 10.17
N PHE A 132 -18.75 12.52 9.70
CA PHE A 132 -19.77 13.55 9.49
C PHE A 132 -20.24 13.55 8.02
N VAL A 133 -21.55 13.72 7.83
CA VAL A 133 -22.19 13.75 6.50
C VAL A 133 -23.02 15.02 6.38
N ALA A 134 -22.74 15.82 5.34
CA ALA A 134 -23.63 16.92 4.95
C ALA A 134 -24.81 16.34 4.17
N ASP A 135 -25.97 16.33 4.82
CA ASP A 135 -27.22 15.88 4.22
C ASP A 135 -28.02 17.10 3.76
N SER A 136 -27.69 17.55 2.56
CA SER A 136 -28.31 18.74 1.94
C SER A 136 -29.82 18.57 1.74
N GLY A 137 -30.28 17.35 1.45
CA GLY A 137 -31.69 17.01 1.23
C GLY A 137 -32.52 17.11 2.52
N ASN A 138 -31.92 16.77 3.67
CA ASN A 138 -32.58 16.87 4.97
C ASN A 138 -32.15 18.09 5.80
N HIS A 139 -31.44 19.05 5.20
CA HIS A 139 -30.98 20.28 5.88
C HIS A 139 -30.22 19.98 7.18
N ALA A 140 -29.35 18.97 7.19
CA ALA A 140 -28.75 18.45 8.41
C ALA A 140 -27.27 18.09 8.24
N ILE A 141 -26.52 18.18 9.34
CA ILE A 141 -25.24 17.50 9.46
C ILE A 141 -25.50 16.23 10.28
N ARG A 142 -25.28 15.07 9.68
CA ARG A 142 -25.35 13.79 10.37
C ARG A 142 -23.97 13.41 10.87
N TYR A 143 -23.94 12.59 11.92
CA TYR A 143 -22.75 11.90 12.34
C TYR A 143 -23.03 10.40 12.41
N ILE A 144 -22.02 9.62 12.07
CA ILE A 144 -22.02 8.16 12.14
C ILE A 144 -20.90 7.82 13.10
N ASP A 145 -21.23 7.35 14.29
CA ASP A 145 -20.23 6.81 15.21
C ASP A 145 -19.90 5.35 14.85
N GLY A 146 -18.70 4.88 15.17
CA GLY A 146 -18.30 3.48 14.96
C GLY A 146 -17.63 3.16 13.62
N VAL A 147 -17.00 4.13 12.92
CA VAL A 147 -16.60 4.01 11.48
C VAL A 147 -15.29 3.24 11.24
N GLN A 148 -14.68 2.66 12.29
CA GLN A 148 -13.34 2.07 12.17
C GLN A 148 -13.31 0.56 11.90
N ASN A 149 -14.35 -0.21 12.26
CA ASN A 149 -14.42 -1.67 12.07
C ASN A 149 -15.62 -2.10 11.24
N ILE A 150 -15.56 -3.22 10.53
CA ILE A 150 -16.61 -3.68 9.60
C ILE A 150 -17.86 -4.28 10.30
N GLU A 151 -17.79 -4.66 11.58
CA GLU A 151 -18.84 -5.43 12.31
C GLU A 151 -19.36 -4.65 13.55
N GLY A 152 -20.67 -4.75 13.91
CA GLY A 152 -21.30 -4.15 15.13
C GLY A 152 -22.57 -3.27 14.94
N PRO A 153 -23.20 -2.62 15.96
CA PRO A 153 -24.22 -1.56 15.75
C PRO A 153 -23.68 -0.12 15.57
N LYS A 154 -24.21 0.64 14.59
CA LYS A 154 -23.91 2.09 14.41
C LYS A 154 -24.92 2.99 15.08
N LEU A 155 -24.44 4.07 15.68
CA LEU A 155 -25.27 5.22 16.01
C LEU A 155 -25.19 6.23 14.86
N VAL A 156 -26.33 6.45 14.19
CA VAL A 156 -26.51 7.58 13.28
C VAL A 156 -27.29 8.64 14.03
N GLY A 157 -26.68 9.82 14.22
CA GLY A 157 -27.34 10.95 14.84
C GLY A 157 -27.30 12.20 13.99
N THR A 158 -28.03 13.22 14.42
CA THR A 158 -28.04 14.55 13.81
C THR A 158 -27.38 15.53 14.76
N LEU A 159 -26.46 16.32 14.23
CA LEU A 159 -25.73 17.33 14.97
C LEU A 159 -26.62 18.55 15.19
N ALA A 160 -26.86 18.93 16.45
CA ALA A 160 -27.70 20.08 16.78
C ALA A 160 -27.05 21.39 16.29
N ILE A 161 -27.78 22.21 15.53
CA ILE A 161 -27.28 23.45 14.93
C ILE A 161 -27.88 24.65 15.68
N HIS A 162 -27.00 25.47 16.28
CA HIS A 162 -27.42 26.69 16.96
C HIS A 162 -26.45 27.86 16.67
N PRO A 163 -26.95 29.03 16.24
CA PRO A 163 -28.32 29.29 15.81
C PRO A 163 -28.65 28.55 14.50
N VAL A 164 -29.95 28.33 14.23
CA VAL A 164 -30.40 27.77 12.94
C VAL A 164 -30.22 28.83 11.87
N VAL A 165 -29.39 28.53 10.86
CA VAL A 165 -29.15 29.42 9.72
C VAL A 165 -30.38 29.38 8.80
N ALA A 166 -30.84 30.55 8.32
CA ALA A 166 -31.93 30.60 7.35
C ALA A 166 -31.53 29.89 6.05
N ASN A 167 -32.45 29.11 5.47
CA ASN A 167 -32.21 28.32 4.24
C ASN A 167 -31.01 27.36 4.33
N TRP A 168 -30.72 26.86 5.53
CA TRP A 168 -29.60 25.95 5.78
C TRP A 168 -29.62 24.72 4.86
N LYS A 169 -28.60 24.61 3.99
CA LYS A 169 -28.37 23.49 3.08
C LYS A 169 -26.87 23.18 3.06
N PRO A 170 -26.39 22.33 3.98
CA PRO A 170 -24.97 22.01 4.02
C PRO A 170 -24.59 21.22 2.78
N GLU A 171 -23.54 21.63 2.07
CA GLU A 171 -23.07 20.97 0.84
C GLU A 171 -21.81 20.13 1.10
N ARG A 172 -20.77 20.72 1.72
CA ARG A 172 -19.50 20.05 2.03
C ARG A 172 -19.03 20.38 3.44
N LEU A 173 -18.24 19.46 3.99
CA LEU A 173 -17.65 19.54 5.32
C LEU A 173 -16.14 19.32 5.26
N ALA A 174 -15.41 20.04 6.09
CA ALA A 174 -14.01 19.76 6.40
C ALA A 174 -13.82 19.74 7.91
N VAL A 175 -13.15 18.70 8.42
CA VAL A 175 -12.73 18.64 9.82
C VAL A 175 -11.43 19.41 9.95
N LEU A 176 -11.45 20.52 10.71
CA LEU A 176 -10.26 21.36 10.91
C LEU A 176 -9.49 20.97 12.17
N SER A 177 -10.20 20.49 13.19
CA SER A 177 -9.65 20.00 14.45
C SER A 177 -10.60 18.97 15.06
N THR A 178 -10.24 18.43 16.23
CA THR A 178 -11.12 17.53 17.00
C THR A 178 -12.46 18.15 17.36
N GLN A 179 -12.55 19.48 17.44
CA GLN A 179 -13.74 20.21 17.86
C GLN A 179 -14.19 21.28 16.86
N THR A 180 -13.61 21.34 15.65
CA THR A 180 -13.98 22.38 14.69
C THR A 180 -14.26 21.78 13.32
N LEU A 181 -15.46 22.05 12.81
CA LEU A 181 -15.86 21.74 11.44
C LEU A 181 -15.99 23.04 10.65
N ALA A 182 -15.56 23.03 9.40
CA ALA A 182 -15.95 24.01 8.41
C ALA A 182 -17.05 23.42 7.51
N VAL A 183 -18.02 24.26 7.11
CA VAL A 183 -19.19 23.85 6.34
C VAL A 183 -19.47 24.86 5.24
N THR A 184 -19.67 24.41 4.01
CA THR A 184 -20.25 25.24 2.95
C THR A 184 -21.77 25.10 2.96
N ALA A 185 -22.48 26.23 2.83
CA ALA A 185 -23.93 26.24 2.60
C ALA A 185 -24.33 27.52 1.87
N GLY A 186 -25.02 27.38 0.72
CA GLY A 186 -25.40 28.52 -0.10
C GLY A 186 -24.16 29.25 -0.64
N ASP A 187 -24.05 30.55 -0.39
CA ASP A 187 -22.93 31.43 -0.77
C ASP A 187 -21.89 31.62 0.34
N SER A 188 -21.97 30.79 1.38
CA SER A 188 -21.30 31.05 2.66
C SER A 188 -20.45 29.88 3.14
N VAL A 189 -19.43 30.20 3.92
CA VAL A 189 -18.66 29.25 4.73
C VAL A 189 -18.90 29.56 6.20
N PHE A 190 -19.20 28.50 6.94
CA PHE A 190 -19.45 28.55 8.36
C PHE A 190 -18.42 27.71 9.11
N LEU A 191 -18.08 28.13 10.33
CA LEU A 191 -17.44 27.28 11.31
C LEU A 191 -18.45 26.79 12.33
N LYS A 192 -18.30 25.53 12.69
CA LYS A 192 -18.99 24.91 13.79
C LYS A 192 -17.99 24.47 14.83
N GLN A 193 -18.07 25.08 16.01
CA GLN A 193 -17.27 24.68 17.16
C GLN A 193 -18.07 23.69 18.00
N LEU A 194 -17.63 22.44 18.02
CA LEU A 194 -18.24 21.32 18.73
C LEU A 194 -17.87 21.36 20.22
N ASN A 195 -18.77 20.85 21.06
CA ASN A 195 -18.48 20.58 22.46
C ASN A 195 -17.65 19.30 22.63
N GLU A 196 -17.21 18.98 23.84
CA GLU A 196 -16.42 17.77 24.13
C GLU A 196 -17.11 16.46 23.74
N ALA A 197 -18.46 16.44 23.81
CA ALA A 197 -19.25 15.29 23.37
C ALA A 197 -19.37 15.17 21.84
N LEU A 198 -18.93 16.17 21.08
CA LEU A 198 -19.04 16.25 19.62
C LEU A 198 -20.47 16.27 19.06
N LEU A 199 -21.47 16.54 19.91
CA LEU A 199 -22.90 16.46 19.56
C LEU A 199 -23.56 17.84 19.37
N HIS A 200 -23.02 18.86 20.02
CA HIS A 200 -23.56 20.22 20.01
C HIS A 200 -22.47 21.19 19.57
N GLY A 201 -22.85 22.30 18.94
CA GLY A 201 -21.87 23.33 18.62
C GLY A 201 -22.47 24.64 18.15
N GLN A 202 -21.72 25.72 18.39
CA GLN A 202 -22.07 27.06 17.93
C GLN A 202 -21.64 27.24 16.47
N MET A 203 -22.56 27.77 15.66
CA MET A 203 -22.30 28.16 14.28
C MET A 203 -21.86 29.62 14.18
N THR A 204 -20.80 29.87 13.42
CA THR A 204 -20.29 31.21 13.12
C THR A 204 -20.06 31.36 11.62
N THR A 205 -20.63 32.39 11.01
CA THR A 205 -20.36 32.71 9.59
C THR A 205 -18.98 33.34 9.44
N ILE A 206 -18.17 32.80 8.53
CA ILE A 206 -16.84 33.33 8.18
C ILE A 206 -16.95 34.26 6.99
N VAL A 207 -17.54 33.79 5.89
CA VAL A 207 -17.75 34.59 4.68
C VAL A 207 -19.13 34.27 4.08
N SER A 208 -19.71 35.22 3.36
CA SER A 208 -21.02 35.11 2.69
C SER A 208 -21.04 35.80 1.31
N THR A 209 -19.95 35.68 0.57
CA THR A 209 -19.74 36.35 -0.74
C THR A 209 -19.23 35.39 -1.80
N LEU A 210 -19.43 34.08 -1.61
CA LEU A 210 -19.02 33.05 -2.54
C LEU A 210 -20.06 32.89 -3.64
N SER A 211 -19.65 32.44 -4.83
CA SER A 211 -20.58 32.32 -5.95
C SER A 211 -21.38 31.03 -5.90
N ARG A 212 -20.68 29.91 -5.69
CA ARG A 212 -21.24 28.56 -5.57
C ARG A 212 -20.18 27.61 -4.97
N PRO A 213 -19.90 27.70 -3.66
CA PRO A 213 -18.90 26.91 -2.97
C PRO A 213 -19.31 25.43 -2.85
N HIS A 214 -18.60 24.54 -3.54
CA HIS A 214 -18.83 23.10 -3.46
C HIS A 214 -17.77 22.45 -2.56
N GLY A 215 -16.56 22.27 -3.07
CA GLY A 215 -15.44 21.65 -2.37
C GLY A 215 -14.91 22.47 -1.21
N LEU A 216 -14.48 21.78 -0.16
CA LEU A 216 -13.94 22.40 1.05
C LEU A 216 -12.90 21.47 1.68
N CYS A 217 -11.70 21.99 1.96
CA CYS A 217 -10.69 21.29 2.75
C CYS A 217 -9.87 22.24 3.62
N SER A 218 -9.14 21.71 4.59
CA SER A 218 -8.13 22.48 5.32
C SER A 218 -6.97 22.83 4.38
N ASN A 219 -6.38 24.00 4.58
CA ASN A 219 -5.19 24.41 3.86
C ASN A 219 -3.95 23.73 4.48
N PRO A 220 -3.15 22.97 3.70
CA PRO A 220 -2.00 22.24 4.25
C PRO A 220 -0.79 23.14 4.57
N VAL A 221 -0.82 24.41 4.17
CA VAL A 221 0.25 25.39 4.37
C VAL A 221 -0.10 26.36 5.50
N ASN A 222 -1.33 26.87 5.49
CA ASN A 222 -1.83 27.81 6.49
C ASN A 222 -2.94 27.14 7.31
N THR A 223 -2.63 26.70 8.53
CA THR A 223 -3.58 26.00 9.40
C THR A 223 -4.77 26.87 9.83
N ASP A 224 -4.67 28.18 9.70
CA ASP A 224 -5.75 29.15 9.96
C ASP A 224 -6.55 29.50 8.69
N ALA A 225 -6.47 28.66 7.65
CA ALA A 225 -7.21 28.85 6.42
C ALA A 225 -7.88 27.58 5.92
N VAL A 226 -8.95 27.78 5.16
CA VAL A 226 -9.62 26.73 4.39
C VAL A 226 -9.52 27.02 2.90
N LEU A 227 -9.52 25.97 2.09
CA LEU A 227 -9.60 26.06 0.64
C LEU A 227 -11.01 25.71 0.19
N VAL A 228 -11.54 26.50 -0.75
CA VAL A 228 -12.89 26.34 -1.27
C VAL A 228 -12.87 26.31 -2.79
N ALA A 229 -13.46 25.27 -3.38
CA ALA A 229 -13.76 25.24 -4.81
C ALA A 229 -15.03 26.05 -5.06
N ASP A 230 -14.89 27.23 -5.67
CA ASP A 230 -15.96 28.20 -5.88
C ASP A 230 -16.15 28.47 -7.39
N ARG A 231 -17.01 27.65 -8.01
CA ARG A 231 -17.37 27.72 -9.44
C ARG A 231 -16.18 27.56 -10.39
N ASN A 232 -15.51 28.65 -10.78
CA ASN A 232 -14.43 28.66 -11.77
C ASN A 232 -13.06 29.02 -11.16
N VAL A 233 -13.01 29.14 -9.84
CA VAL A 233 -11.82 29.49 -9.07
C VAL A 233 -11.70 28.62 -7.82
N VAL A 234 -10.50 28.59 -7.25
CA VAL A 234 -10.27 28.09 -5.90
C VAL A 234 -9.85 29.27 -5.03
N LYS A 235 -10.49 29.41 -3.88
CA LYS A 235 -10.26 30.49 -2.93
C LYS A 235 -9.65 29.93 -1.65
N GLU A 236 -8.67 30.63 -1.12
CA GLU A 236 -8.23 30.50 0.27
C GLU A 236 -9.02 31.51 1.11
N ILE A 237 -9.57 31.05 2.23
CA ILE A 237 -10.29 31.89 3.19
C ILE A 237 -9.56 31.77 4.51
N ASN A 238 -9.00 32.87 5.00
CA ASN A 238 -8.45 32.93 6.33
C ASN A 238 -9.60 32.96 7.35
N ILE A 239 -9.55 32.05 8.32
CA ILE A 239 -10.60 31.85 9.30
C ILE A 239 -10.70 33.05 10.25
N THR A 240 -9.56 33.55 10.73
CA THR A 240 -9.50 34.62 11.74
C THR A 240 -9.75 36.00 11.14
N SER A 241 -9.03 36.36 10.07
CA SER A 241 -9.16 37.66 9.41
C SER A 241 -10.39 37.74 8.51
N LYS A 242 -10.98 36.60 8.13
CA LYS A 242 -12.09 36.48 7.15
C LYS A 242 -11.74 36.97 5.75
N GLU A 243 -10.45 37.19 5.47
CA GLU A 243 -9.97 37.59 4.15
C GLU A 243 -10.07 36.42 3.17
N THR A 244 -10.35 36.75 1.90
CA THR A 244 -10.51 35.76 0.83
C THR A 244 -9.56 36.08 -0.32
N THR A 245 -8.72 35.11 -0.68
CA THR A 245 -7.71 35.23 -1.74
C THR A 245 -7.94 34.16 -2.79
N ILE A 246 -7.87 34.53 -4.08
CA ILE A 246 -8.01 33.55 -5.17
C ILE A 246 -6.63 32.93 -5.45
N ILE A 247 -6.49 31.63 -5.22
CA ILE A 247 -5.22 30.91 -5.38
C ILE A 247 -5.11 30.17 -6.72
N ALA A 248 -6.23 29.88 -7.38
CA ALA A 248 -6.25 29.24 -8.68
C ALA A 248 -7.47 29.66 -9.51
N ARG A 249 -7.30 29.71 -10.84
CA ARG A 249 -8.30 30.17 -11.81
C ARG A 249 -8.29 29.28 -13.06
N GLY A 250 -9.31 29.45 -13.90
CA GLY A 250 -9.36 28.84 -15.24
C GLY A 250 -10.06 27.49 -15.28
N PHE A 251 -10.80 27.13 -14.24
CA PHE A 251 -11.64 25.93 -14.22
C PHE A 251 -12.94 26.20 -14.96
N GLN A 252 -13.47 25.19 -15.66
CA GLN A 252 -14.83 25.28 -16.19
C GLN A 252 -15.85 25.13 -15.07
N THR A 253 -15.64 24.16 -14.17
CA THR A 253 -16.43 23.92 -12.97
C THR A 253 -15.57 23.22 -11.92
N ALA A 254 -14.81 23.99 -11.14
CA ALA A 254 -14.14 23.51 -9.94
C ALA A 254 -15.18 22.99 -8.95
N PHE A 255 -15.17 21.69 -8.69
CA PHE A 255 -16.22 21.02 -7.90
C PHE A 255 -15.74 20.61 -6.53
N ASP A 256 -14.62 19.92 -6.41
CA ASP A 256 -14.03 19.54 -5.12
C ASP A 256 -12.57 19.94 -5.03
N VAL A 257 -12.09 20.13 -3.81
CA VAL A 257 -10.69 20.42 -3.50
C VAL A 257 -10.28 19.57 -2.29
N SER A 258 -9.11 18.96 -2.38
CA SER A 258 -8.52 18.20 -1.28
C SER A 258 -7.04 18.45 -1.18
N SER A 259 -6.49 18.30 0.02
CA SER A 259 -5.09 18.51 0.33
C SER A 259 -4.39 17.22 0.74
N ALA A 260 -3.12 17.13 0.38
CA ALA A 260 -2.21 16.08 0.79
C ALA A 260 -1.20 16.63 1.81
N ALA A 261 -0.62 15.73 2.61
CA ALA A 261 0.36 16.09 3.65
C ALA A 261 1.66 16.71 3.09
N ASN A 262 1.97 16.47 1.81
CA ASN A 262 3.15 17.02 1.13
C ASN A 262 2.94 18.44 0.58
N LYS A 263 1.97 19.21 1.10
CA LYS A 263 1.56 20.54 0.59
C LYS A 263 1.12 20.55 -0.88
N GLN A 264 0.61 19.42 -1.36
CA GLN A 264 -0.09 19.34 -2.64
C GLN A 264 -1.59 19.51 -2.43
N ILE A 265 -2.27 20.07 -3.41
CA ILE A 265 -3.74 20.07 -3.49
C ILE A 265 -4.18 19.56 -4.85
N GLY A 266 -5.31 18.87 -4.86
CA GLY A 266 -5.96 18.36 -6.06
C GLY A 266 -7.34 18.99 -6.20
N ILE A 267 -7.66 19.44 -7.41
CA ILE A 267 -8.91 20.14 -7.73
C ILE A 267 -9.59 19.42 -8.87
N THR A 268 -10.83 18.97 -8.65
CA THR A 268 -11.65 18.35 -9.69
C THR A 268 -12.34 19.42 -10.52
N ASP A 269 -12.25 19.29 -11.84
CA ASP A 269 -12.97 20.14 -12.79
C ASP A 269 -13.95 19.27 -13.59
N VAL A 270 -15.19 19.24 -13.11
CA VAL A 270 -16.24 18.31 -13.58
C VAL A 270 -16.47 18.46 -15.08
N SER A 271 -16.65 19.70 -15.52
CA SER A 271 -17.00 20.04 -16.91
C SER A 271 -15.83 19.85 -17.87
N SER A 272 -14.58 20.03 -17.40
CA SER A 272 -13.40 19.80 -18.24
C SER A 272 -12.85 18.38 -18.17
N HIS A 273 -13.48 17.49 -17.39
CA HIS A 273 -13.11 16.09 -17.23
C HIS A 273 -11.63 15.91 -16.83
N LYS A 274 -11.15 16.77 -15.93
CA LYS A 274 -9.76 16.83 -15.49
C LYS A 274 -9.67 17.00 -13.97
N VAL A 275 -8.51 16.62 -13.43
CA VAL A 275 -8.06 17.05 -12.10
C VAL A 275 -6.78 17.85 -12.27
N THR A 276 -6.71 19.02 -11.65
CA THR A 276 -5.48 19.82 -11.61
C THR A 276 -4.80 19.65 -10.26
N MET A 277 -3.52 19.31 -10.26
CA MET A 277 -2.69 19.26 -9.05
C MET A 277 -1.86 20.55 -8.96
N LEU A 278 -1.87 21.16 -7.78
CA LEU A 278 -1.04 22.31 -7.44
C LEU A 278 -0.12 21.93 -6.28
N GLN A 279 1.11 22.41 -6.30
CA GLN A 279 2.10 22.22 -5.23
C GLN A 279 2.45 23.59 -4.66
N TRP A 280 2.52 23.68 -3.34
CA TRP A 280 3.06 24.88 -2.70
C TRP A 280 4.55 25.03 -2.96
N ASN A 281 4.96 26.18 -3.47
CA ASN A 281 6.35 26.56 -3.61
C ASN A 281 6.78 27.37 -2.37
N ASP A 282 7.64 26.78 -1.54
CA ASP A 282 8.10 27.43 -0.30
C ASP A 282 8.96 28.67 -0.53
N ASP A 283 9.65 28.78 -1.68
CA ASP A 283 10.51 29.91 -2.03
C ASP A 283 9.70 31.10 -2.53
N LEU A 284 8.73 30.83 -3.41
CA LEU A 284 7.88 31.85 -4.04
C LEU A 284 6.63 32.18 -3.21
N LYS A 285 6.33 31.39 -2.17
CA LYS A 285 5.12 31.50 -1.35
C LYS A 285 3.85 31.52 -2.20
N GLU A 286 3.79 30.66 -3.21
CA GLU A 286 2.66 30.57 -4.12
C GLU A 286 2.33 29.13 -4.50
N TRP A 287 1.10 28.93 -4.97
CA TRP A 287 0.65 27.67 -5.54
C TRP A 287 1.08 27.55 -7.01
N ALA A 288 1.92 26.56 -7.31
CA ALA A 288 2.36 26.28 -8.66
C ALA A 288 1.63 25.05 -9.23
N LYS A 289 1.15 25.16 -10.48
CA LYS A 289 0.54 24.03 -11.18
C LYS A 289 1.60 23.00 -11.57
N THR A 290 1.46 21.77 -11.08
CA THR A 290 2.42 20.69 -11.31
C THR A 290 1.92 19.62 -12.26
N LYS A 291 0.62 19.29 -12.22
CA LYS A 291 0.04 18.20 -13.02
C LYS A 291 -1.39 18.49 -13.46
N VAL A 292 -1.75 17.89 -14.59
CA VAL A 292 -3.14 17.69 -15.01
C VAL A 292 -3.34 16.19 -15.22
N VAL A 293 -4.35 15.64 -14.54
CA VAL A 293 -4.77 14.24 -14.64
C VAL A 293 -6.06 14.21 -15.47
N GLY A 294 -6.12 13.28 -16.42
CA GLY A 294 -7.20 13.19 -17.40
C GLY A 294 -6.89 13.93 -18.71
N SER A 295 -7.30 13.32 -19.81
CA SER A 295 -7.16 13.86 -21.17
C SER A 295 -8.10 15.03 -21.46
N GLY A 296 -9.15 15.21 -20.64
CA GLY A 296 -10.26 16.13 -20.92
C GLY A 296 -11.36 15.56 -21.81
N THR A 297 -11.21 14.31 -22.24
CA THR A 297 -12.29 13.56 -22.89
C THR A 297 -13.02 12.75 -21.83
N ALA A 298 -14.35 12.84 -21.81
CA ALA A 298 -15.18 12.02 -20.94
C ALA A 298 -15.06 10.53 -21.33
N GLY A 299 -14.74 9.67 -20.37
CA GLY A 299 -14.68 8.23 -20.61
C GLY A 299 -14.08 7.42 -19.47
N PRO A 300 -14.11 6.08 -19.57
CA PRO A 300 -13.64 5.18 -18.53
C PRO A 300 -12.18 4.75 -18.69
N ARG A 301 -11.45 5.24 -19.71
CA ARG A 301 -10.09 4.78 -20.05
C ARG A 301 -9.09 4.98 -18.91
N ASP A 302 -8.33 3.92 -18.60
CA ASP A 302 -7.22 3.95 -17.65
C ASP A 302 -5.85 4.01 -18.37
N GLY A 303 -4.76 4.10 -17.60
CA GLY A 303 -3.38 4.07 -18.09
C GLY A 303 -2.58 5.29 -17.61
N LYS A 304 -1.67 5.80 -18.43
CA LYS A 304 -0.90 7.03 -18.14
C LYS A 304 -1.83 8.18 -17.79
N ALA A 305 -1.57 8.91 -16.72
CA ALA A 305 -2.56 9.84 -16.14
C ALA A 305 -2.98 10.95 -17.12
N SER A 306 -2.06 11.41 -17.98
CA SER A 306 -2.36 12.42 -19.01
C SER A 306 -3.26 11.93 -20.15
N ASN A 307 -3.30 10.62 -20.39
CA ASN A 307 -4.03 10.00 -21.50
C ASN A 307 -5.32 9.30 -21.03
N ALA A 308 -5.40 9.00 -19.74
CA ALA A 308 -6.58 8.42 -19.12
C ALA A 308 -7.78 9.36 -19.26
N GLU A 309 -8.98 8.79 -19.16
CA GLU A 309 -10.22 9.53 -19.24
C GLU A 309 -10.90 9.50 -17.87
N LEU A 310 -11.46 10.66 -17.54
CA LEU A 310 -12.31 10.89 -16.39
C LEU A 310 -13.67 11.29 -16.94
N HIS A 311 -14.75 10.90 -16.28
CA HIS A 311 -16.09 11.34 -16.67
C HIS A 311 -16.73 12.03 -15.47
N GLU A 312 -16.82 13.36 -15.55
CA GLU A 312 -17.33 14.22 -14.48
C GLU A 312 -16.69 13.90 -13.12
N PRO A 313 -15.37 14.16 -12.95
CA PRO A 313 -14.70 13.92 -11.68
C PRO A 313 -15.28 14.85 -10.62
N THR A 314 -15.92 14.30 -9.60
CA THR A 314 -16.64 15.06 -8.57
C THR A 314 -15.80 15.17 -7.31
N GLY A 315 -15.65 14.08 -6.58
CA GLY A 315 -14.90 14.03 -5.32
C GLY A 315 -13.43 13.73 -5.52
N ILE A 316 -12.59 14.28 -4.65
CA ILE A 316 -11.17 13.91 -4.54
C ILE A 316 -10.75 13.82 -3.07
N THR A 317 -9.87 12.86 -2.77
CA THR A 317 -9.17 12.77 -1.50
C THR A 317 -7.76 12.22 -1.72
N PHE A 318 -6.87 12.37 -0.74
CA PHE A 318 -5.51 11.86 -0.82
C PHE A 318 -5.28 10.73 0.18
N ASP A 319 -4.76 9.62 -0.33
CA ASP A 319 -4.02 8.64 0.46
C ASP A 319 -2.53 8.90 0.27
N LEU A 320 -1.91 9.53 1.27
CA LEU A 320 -0.53 9.99 1.19
C LEU A 320 -0.35 10.94 0.00
N ASN A 321 0.42 10.57 -1.03
CA ASN A 321 0.56 11.37 -2.26
C ASN A 321 -0.25 10.82 -3.43
N SER A 322 -1.02 9.75 -3.22
CA SER A 322 -1.92 9.20 -4.24
C SER A 322 -3.30 9.81 -4.10
N ALA A 323 -3.90 10.22 -5.20
CA ALA A 323 -5.24 10.80 -5.20
C ALA A 323 -6.29 9.74 -5.53
N ILE A 324 -7.35 9.68 -4.74
CA ILE A 324 -8.53 8.85 -5.00
C ILE A 324 -9.64 9.78 -5.48
N ILE A 325 -10.19 9.48 -6.65
CA ILE A 325 -11.09 10.36 -7.41
C ILE A 325 -12.41 9.64 -7.67
N CYS A 326 -13.53 10.30 -7.37
CA CYS A 326 -14.85 9.86 -7.82
C CYS A 326 -15.15 10.39 -9.22
N GLY A 327 -15.78 9.58 -10.06
CA GLY A 327 -16.37 10.02 -11.32
C GLY A 327 -17.80 9.50 -11.46
N ILE A 328 -18.72 10.35 -11.89
CA ILE A 328 -20.14 10.00 -12.05
C ILE A 328 -20.35 8.96 -13.16
N GLY A 329 -19.50 8.96 -14.21
CA GLY A 329 -19.64 8.00 -15.31
C GLY A 329 -20.78 8.30 -16.28
N GLY A 330 -21.62 9.31 -16.05
CA GLY A 330 -22.73 9.69 -16.94
C GLY A 330 -23.76 8.57 -17.13
N LYS A 331 -24.00 8.13 -18.38
CA LYS A 331 -24.85 6.95 -18.68
C LYS A 331 -24.17 5.61 -18.37
N SER A 332 -22.85 5.61 -18.17
CA SER A 332 -22.11 4.47 -17.65
C SER A 332 -22.06 4.55 -16.12
N HIS A 333 -21.76 3.43 -15.47
CA HIS A 333 -21.64 3.35 -14.03
C HIS A 333 -20.58 4.30 -13.48
N GLY A 334 -20.83 4.84 -12.29
CA GLY A 334 -19.86 5.59 -11.52
C GLY A 334 -18.56 4.82 -11.32
N CYS A 335 -17.49 5.54 -11.03
CA CYS A 335 -16.19 4.95 -10.79
C CYS A 335 -15.45 5.63 -9.65
N ILE A 336 -14.59 4.85 -8.98
CA ILE A 336 -13.53 5.34 -8.11
C ILE A 336 -12.21 5.04 -8.81
N LYS A 337 -11.41 6.07 -9.07
CA LYS A 337 -10.09 5.96 -9.69
C LYS A 337 -8.97 6.33 -8.71
N LEU A 338 -7.81 5.70 -8.88
CA LEU A 338 -6.58 5.99 -8.16
C LEU A 338 -5.55 6.59 -9.11
N TYR A 339 -5.12 7.79 -8.81
CA TYR A 339 -3.94 8.42 -9.39
C TYR A 339 -2.74 8.17 -8.47
N SER A 340 -1.63 7.72 -9.04
CA SER A 340 -0.35 7.56 -8.33
C SER A 340 0.80 7.93 -9.25
N GLU A 341 1.83 8.54 -8.67
CA GLU A 341 3.14 8.63 -9.30
C GLU A 341 3.85 7.28 -9.26
N LEU A 342 4.74 7.04 -10.22
CA LEU A 342 5.47 5.78 -10.39
C LEU A 342 6.91 5.86 -9.86
N ALA A 343 7.36 7.01 -9.35
CA ALA A 343 8.70 7.18 -8.80
C ALA A 343 8.98 6.17 -7.66
N PHE A 344 8.08 6.12 -6.67
CA PHE A 344 8.17 5.14 -5.59
C PHE A 344 8.17 3.69 -6.10
N ALA A 345 7.33 3.38 -7.10
CA ALA A 345 7.28 2.06 -7.70
C ALA A 345 8.63 1.67 -8.32
N THR A 346 9.29 2.59 -9.02
CA THR A 346 10.59 2.34 -9.65
C THR A 346 11.70 2.15 -8.61
N GLU A 347 11.71 2.93 -7.52
CA GLU A 347 12.64 2.72 -6.40
C GLU A 347 12.42 1.35 -5.73
N PHE A 348 11.16 0.98 -5.51
CA PHE A 348 10.81 -0.32 -4.95
C PHE A 348 11.25 -1.47 -5.85
N MET A 349 10.99 -1.38 -7.16
CA MET A 349 11.45 -2.38 -8.14
C MET A 349 12.97 -2.48 -8.16
N ALA A 350 13.70 -1.37 -8.10
CA ALA A 350 15.15 -1.37 -8.05
C ALA A 350 15.68 -2.08 -6.79
N ALA A 351 15.10 -1.81 -5.62
CA ALA A 351 15.47 -2.48 -4.37
C ALA A 351 15.21 -3.99 -4.44
N ILE A 352 14.04 -4.41 -4.92
CA ILE A 352 13.70 -5.83 -5.07
C ILE A 352 14.59 -6.52 -6.10
N ARG A 353 14.86 -5.88 -7.25
CA ARG A 353 15.78 -6.41 -8.26
C ARG A 353 17.20 -6.55 -7.70
N ASN A 354 17.68 -5.58 -6.92
CA ASN A 354 18.99 -5.69 -6.27
C ASN A 354 19.06 -6.95 -5.39
N ILE A 355 18.00 -7.30 -4.68
CA ILE A 355 17.92 -8.56 -3.93
C ILE A 355 18.04 -9.76 -4.87
N TYR A 356 17.24 -9.82 -5.94
CA TYR A 356 17.29 -10.92 -6.90
C TYR A 356 18.65 -11.08 -7.60
N ASP A 357 19.23 -9.97 -8.09
CA ASP A 357 20.51 -9.97 -8.79
C ASP A 357 21.65 -10.43 -7.88
N THR A 358 21.66 -9.94 -6.63
CA THR A 358 22.69 -10.24 -5.65
C THR A 358 22.59 -11.66 -5.12
N THR A 359 21.38 -12.14 -4.83
CA THR A 359 21.14 -13.54 -4.40
C THR A 359 21.22 -14.54 -5.55
N GLY A 360 21.24 -14.04 -6.79
CA GLY A 360 21.29 -14.82 -8.02
C GLY A 360 20.03 -15.64 -8.30
N CYS A 361 18.89 -15.20 -7.80
CA CYS A 361 17.57 -15.76 -8.06
C CYS A 361 17.05 -15.29 -9.43
N LEU A 362 17.64 -15.79 -10.53
CA LEU A 362 17.27 -15.37 -11.89
C LEU A 362 16.38 -16.40 -12.62
N PRO A 363 15.57 -15.94 -13.61
CA PRO A 363 14.86 -16.79 -14.57
C PRO A 363 15.74 -17.86 -15.23
N LYS A 364 15.13 -19.00 -15.62
CA LYS A 364 15.87 -20.13 -16.24
C LYS A 364 16.56 -19.74 -17.53
N GLU A 365 15.94 -18.87 -18.33
CA GLU A 365 16.50 -18.42 -19.62
C GLU A 365 17.71 -17.49 -19.42
N GLN A 366 17.64 -16.57 -18.46
CA GLN A 366 18.76 -15.71 -18.11
C GLN A 366 19.89 -16.47 -17.41
N ASN A 367 19.59 -17.56 -16.69
CA ASN A 367 20.62 -18.44 -16.16
C ASN A 367 21.45 -19.14 -17.27
N LYS A 368 20.93 -19.27 -18.49
CA LYS A 368 21.71 -19.78 -19.63
C LYS A 368 22.69 -18.73 -20.16
N SER A 369 22.29 -17.47 -20.25
CA SER A 369 23.19 -16.36 -20.66
C SER A 369 24.19 -15.97 -19.56
N ARG A 370 23.83 -16.12 -18.28
CA ARG A 370 24.73 -15.84 -17.15
C ARG A 370 25.92 -16.81 -17.05
N LYS A 371 25.80 -18.03 -17.60
CA LYS A 371 26.94 -18.97 -17.68
C LYS A 371 28.08 -18.44 -18.53
N THR A 372 27.81 -17.48 -19.40
CA THR A 372 28.77 -16.90 -20.34
C THR A 372 29.14 -15.45 -20.02
N ASP A 373 28.44 -14.78 -19.08
CA ASP A 373 28.69 -13.38 -18.74
C ASP A 373 29.19 -13.21 -17.28
N PRO A 374 30.51 -12.94 -17.08
CA PRO A 374 31.10 -12.77 -15.76
C PRO A 374 30.65 -11.49 -15.03
N THR A 375 29.99 -10.54 -15.70
CA THR A 375 29.59 -9.24 -15.12
C THR A 375 28.42 -9.31 -14.13
N VAL A 376 27.75 -10.47 -14.03
CA VAL A 376 26.54 -10.62 -13.20
C VAL A 376 26.84 -11.21 -11.81
N LYS A 377 28.12 -11.37 -11.44
CA LYS A 377 28.52 -11.82 -10.11
C LYS A 377 28.60 -10.62 -9.16
N SER A 378 27.90 -10.66 -8.04
CA SER A 378 28.07 -9.68 -6.96
C SER A 378 29.11 -10.22 -5.98
N PRO A 379 30.28 -9.57 -5.85
CA PRO A 379 31.29 -9.95 -4.85
C PRO A 379 30.65 -9.99 -3.46
N PHE A 380 31.13 -10.89 -2.59
CA PHE A 380 30.50 -11.20 -1.30
C PHE A 380 30.18 -9.94 -0.47
N ILE A 381 31.19 -9.11 -0.21
CA ILE A 381 31.03 -7.89 0.60
C ILE A 381 30.13 -6.85 -0.10
N SER A 382 30.40 -6.54 -1.37
CA SER A 382 29.62 -5.56 -2.13
C SER A 382 28.15 -5.98 -2.27
N GLY A 383 27.90 -7.28 -2.47
CA GLY A 383 26.57 -7.84 -2.52
C GLY A 383 25.86 -7.72 -1.18
N THR A 384 26.52 -8.02 -0.07
CA THR A 384 25.95 -7.86 1.27
C THR A 384 25.55 -6.42 1.55
N HIS A 385 26.38 -5.44 1.18
CA HIS A 385 26.00 -4.02 1.28
C HIS A 385 24.75 -3.67 0.45
N LYS A 386 24.60 -4.24 -0.75
CA LYS A 386 23.36 -4.05 -1.55
C LYS A 386 22.13 -4.65 -0.84
N LEU A 387 22.27 -5.80 -0.20
CA LEU A 387 21.19 -6.41 0.58
C LEU A 387 20.83 -5.56 1.81
N ILE A 388 21.82 -5.07 2.56
CA ILE A 388 21.62 -4.16 3.71
C ILE A 388 20.88 -2.90 3.27
N ASN A 389 21.33 -2.26 2.19
CA ASN A 389 20.67 -1.06 1.67
C ASN A 389 19.22 -1.34 1.24
N SER A 390 18.97 -2.50 0.63
CA SER A 390 17.62 -2.92 0.22
C SER A 390 16.73 -3.18 1.45
N LEU A 391 17.25 -3.84 2.50
CA LEU A 391 16.54 -4.04 3.76
C LEU A 391 16.20 -2.70 4.42
N SER A 392 17.18 -1.81 4.57
CA SER A 392 16.98 -0.49 5.19
C SER A 392 15.92 0.33 4.46
N PHE A 393 15.92 0.28 3.12
CA PHE A 393 14.86 0.89 2.31
C PHE A 393 13.47 0.32 2.63
N LEU A 394 13.33 -1.01 2.70
CA LEU A 394 12.06 -1.68 3.00
C LEU A 394 11.57 -1.43 4.44
N GLU A 395 12.48 -1.45 5.43
CA GLU A 395 12.18 -1.09 6.82
C GLU A 395 11.73 0.37 6.90
N GLY A 396 12.39 1.27 6.16
CA GLY A 396 12.00 2.67 6.04
C GLY A 396 10.58 2.84 5.48
N ILE A 397 10.17 2.03 4.50
CA ILE A 397 8.79 2.02 3.99
C ILE A 397 7.82 1.65 5.10
N MET A 398 8.09 0.57 5.83
CA MET A 398 7.22 0.10 6.92
C MET A 398 7.12 1.12 8.05
N ALA A 399 8.24 1.73 8.46
CA ALA A 399 8.28 2.75 9.49
C ALA A 399 7.43 3.97 9.11
N ARG A 400 7.59 4.47 7.87
CA ARG A 400 6.77 5.58 7.34
C ARG A 400 5.28 5.24 7.32
N ARG A 401 4.93 4.01 6.94
CA ARG A 401 3.53 3.56 6.90
C ARG A 401 2.93 3.41 8.30
N LYS A 402 3.68 2.92 9.29
CA LYS A 402 3.27 2.88 10.71
C LYS A 402 3.01 4.29 11.24
N ALA A 403 3.93 5.22 10.97
CA ALA A 403 3.80 6.61 11.37
C ALA A 403 2.55 7.27 10.77
N TYR A 404 2.29 7.05 9.48
CA TYR A 404 1.11 7.60 8.80
C TYR A 404 -0.22 7.09 9.36
N LEU A 405 -0.32 5.81 9.70
CA LEU A 405 -1.56 5.25 10.23
C LEU A 405 -1.76 5.49 11.73
N HIS A 406 -0.80 6.15 12.41
CA HIS A 406 -0.81 6.34 13.86
C HIS A 406 -1.05 5.03 14.65
N LYS A 407 -0.68 3.88 14.07
CA LYS A 407 -0.83 2.56 14.68
C LYS A 407 0.52 2.03 15.12
N ASN A 408 0.59 1.62 16.39
CA ASN A 408 1.75 0.92 16.96
C ASN A 408 1.99 -0.46 16.31
N GLY A 409 1.03 -0.97 15.54
CA GLY A 409 1.20 -2.14 14.67
C GLY A 409 0.38 -1.98 13.39
N LEU A 410 1.03 -2.15 12.23
CA LEU A 410 0.32 -2.37 10.94
C LEU A 410 -0.35 -3.75 10.88
N ASP A 411 -0.12 -4.55 11.91
CA ASP A 411 -0.26 -5.97 11.91
C ASP A 411 -1.18 -6.39 13.04
N GLY A 412 -1.97 -7.45 12.83
CA GLY A 412 -2.65 -8.12 13.93
C GLY A 412 -1.64 -8.66 14.96
N THR A 413 -2.15 -9.25 16.04
CA THR A 413 -1.36 -9.85 17.14
C THR A 413 -0.22 -10.77 16.69
N ASN A 414 -0.34 -11.35 15.49
CA ASN A 414 0.63 -12.28 14.92
C ASN A 414 1.62 -11.67 13.91
N GLY A 415 1.64 -10.36 13.67
CA GLY A 415 2.43 -9.78 12.56
C GLY A 415 1.75 -9.95 11.20
N SER A 416 2.03 -9.07 10.23
CA SER A 416 1.62 -9.24 8.83
C SER A 416 2.63 -10.11 8.09
N MET A 417 2.24 -10.60 6.92
CA MET A 417 3.17 -11.31 6.04
C MET A 417 4.38 -10.41 5.68
N TYR A 418 4.16 -9.12 5.49
CA TYR A 418 5.22 -8.16 5.18
C TYR A 418 6.23 -8.01 6.32
N SER A 419 5.77 -7.82 7.56
CA SER A 419 6.68 -7.66 8.70
C SER A 419 7.49 -8.92 8.97
N LYS A 420 6.86 -10.10 8.91
CA LYS A 420 7.57 -11.39 9.01
C LYS A 420 8.58 -11.60 7.89
N THR A 421 8.25 -11.17 6.68
CA THR A 421 9.17 -11.27 5.54
C THR A 421 10.39 -10.37 5.74
N LEU A 422 10.19 -9.14 6.22
CA LEU A 422 11.32 -8.26 6.54
C LEU A 422 12.14 -8.77 7.72
N GLU A 423 11.51 -9.30 8.76
CA GLU A 423 12.21 -9.92 9.89
C GLU A 423 13.09 -11.10 9.44
N GLY A 424 12.52 -12.01 8.63
CA GLY A 424 13.27 -13.13 8.06
C GLY A 424 14.41 -12.67 7.13
N PHE A 425 14.20 -11.58 6.39
CA PHE A 425 15.25 -10.98 5.56
C PHE A 425 16.36 -10.33 6.41
N ALA A 426 16.01 -9.62 7.48
CA ALA A 426 16.96 -9.05 8.43
C ALA A 426 17.81 -10.12 9.12
N GLN A 427 17.19 -11.22 9.57
CA GLN A 427 17.90 -12.37 10.12
C GLN A 427 18.89 -12.99 9.12
N THR A 428 18.50 -13.07 7.84
CA THR A 428 19.40 -13.54 6.77
C THR A 428 20.60 -12.61 6.64
N ILE A 429 20.39 -11.30 6.59
CA ILE A 429 21.46 -10.31 6.46
C ILE A 429 22.40 -10.35 7.67
N ALA A 430 21.87 -10.39 8.89
CA ALA A 430 22.67 -10.49 10.11
C ALA A 430 23.55 -11.76 10.12
N SER A 431 23.01 -12.88 9.62
CA SER A 431 23.79 -14.10 9.46
C SER A 431 24.93 -13.91 8.45
N ILE A 432 24.68 -13.29 7.30
CA ILE A 432 25.72 -13.01 6.29
C ILE A 432 26.79 -12.06 6.85
N GLU A 433 26.40 -11.01 7.58
CA GLU A 433 27.35 -10.10 8.24
C GLU A 433 28.23 -10.82 9.26
N SER A 434 27.68 -11.76 10.02
CA SER A 434 28.47 -12.61 10.93
C SER A 434 29.50 -13.46 10.19
N HIS A 435 29.18 -13.94 8.97
CA HIS A 435 30.14 -14.66 8.15
C HIS A 435 31.22 -13.74 7.58
N ILE A 436 30.89 -12.49 7.21
CA ILE A 436 31.89 -11.49 6.80
C ILE A 436 32.88 -11.26 7.94
N ARG A 437 32.39 -10.96 9.15
CA ARG A 437 33.26 -10.75 10.32
C ARG A 437 34.15 -11.94 10.60
N ALA A 438 33.58 -13.15 10.57
CA ALA A 438 34.35 -14.37 10.75
C ALA A 438 35.42 -14.53 9.66
N MET A 439 35.14 -14.22 8.39
CA MET A 439 36.16 -14.30 7.34
C MET A 439 37.24 -13.22 7.48
N ASP A 440 36.87 -12.01 7.92
CA ASP A 440 37.81 -10.92 8.19
C ASP A 440 38.73 -11.28 9.36
N ASP A 441 38.20 -11.85 10.45
CA ASP A 441 38.97 -12.34 11.61
C ASP A 441 39.97 -13.44 11.23
N LEU A 442 39.70 -14.13 10.12
CA LEU A 442 40.52 -15.21 9.56
C LEU A 442 41.46 -14.77 8.44
N GLU A 443 41.47 -13.47 8.13
CA GLU A 443 42.24 -12.88 7.02
C GLU A 443 41.98 -13.58 5.67
N MET A 444 40.75 -14.07 5.46
CA MET A 444 40.39 -14.76 4.23
C MET A 444 40.22 -13.76 3.07
N ASP A 445 40.84 -14.05 1.93
CA ASP A 445 40.61 -13.29 0.71
C ASP A 445 39.19 -13.54 0.16
N THR A 446 38.30 -12.57 0.39
CA THR A 446 36.91 -12.62 -0.07
C THR A 446 36.70 -12.00 -1.46
N THR A 447 37.75 -11.51 -2.12
CA THR A 447 37.62 -10.79 -3.41
C THR A 447 37.04 -11.66 -4.52
N ASN A 448 37.27 -12.98 -4.46
CA ASN A 448 36.78 -13.96 -5.44
C ASN A 448 35.56 -14.76 -4.96
N VAL A 449 35.01 -14.40 -3.79
CA VAL A 449 33.86 -15.08 -3.22
C VAL A 449 32.58 -14.39 -3.71
N ASP A 450 31.68 -15.16 -4.32
CA ASP A 450 30.39 -14.67 -4.79
C ASP A 450 29.31 -14.86 -3.71
N LEU A 451 28.50 -13.82 -3.43
CA LEU A 451 27.42 -13.92 -2.43
C LEU A 451 26.41 -15.03 -2.76
N TYR A 452 26.12 -15.20 -4.05
CA TYR A 452 25.24 -16.24 -4.56
C TYR A 452 25.64 -17.65 -4.08
N ALA A 453 26.94 -17.94 -3.93
CA ALA A 453 27.40 -19.26 -3.49
C ALA A 453 26.85 -19.61 -2.10
N PHE A 454 26.72 -18.61 -1.23
CA PHE A 454 26.19 -18.75 0.12
C PHE A 454 24.66 -18.83 0.11
N VAL A 455 23.98 -17.95 -0.62
CA VAL A 455 22.50 -17.87 -0.59
C VAL A 455 21.84 -19.11 -1.24
N ASN A 456 22.48 -19.75 -2.22
CA ASN A 456 21.91 -20.91 -2.90
C ASN A 456 22.21 -22.25 -2.23
N GLU A 457 23.37 -22.42 -1.60
CA GLU A 457 23.63 -23.60 -0.75
C GLU A 457 22.70 -23.64 0.46
N SER A 458 22.35 -22.45 0.92
CA SER A 458 21.49 -22.25 2.06
C SER A 458 19.99 -22.43 1.74
N ARG A 459 19.55 -22.62 0.50
CA ARG A 459 18.15 -23.01 0.19
C ARG A 459 17.72 -24.35 0.83
N LYS A 460 18.68 -25.18 1.26
CA LYS A 460 18.41 -26.38 2.08
C LYS A 460 18.17 -26.06 3.57
N GLU A 461 18.63 -24.91 4.06
CA GLU A 461 18.68 -24.55 5.48
C GLU A 461 18.04 -23.19 5.85
N HIS A 462 17.80 -22.28 4.90
CA HIS A 462 17.26 -20.96 5.16
C HIS A 462 15.75 -20.95 5.36
N ASN A 463 15.39 -20.20 6.39
CA ASN A 463 14.04 -19.91 6.82
C ASN A 463 13.17 -19.13 5.81
N PHE A 464 13.71 -18.74 4.63
CA PHE A 464 12.89 -18.22 3.52
C PHE A 464 11.74 -19.17 3.15
N ALA A 465 11.92 -20.48 3.31
CA ALA A 465 10.86 -21.49 3.14
C ALA A 465 10.44 -22.18 4.46
N LYS A 466 11.22 -21.99 5.54
CA LYS A 466 11.19 -22.76 6.79
C LYS A 466 10.69 -21.99 8.01
N HIS A 467 9.95 -20.90 7.85
CA HIS A 467 9.00 -20.57 8.92
C HIS A 467 8.07 -21.76 9.09
N LYS A 468 8.25 -22.51 10.19
CA LYS A 468 7.14 -23.23 10.83
C LYS A 468 6.11 -22.16 11.18
N GLN A 469 5.27 -21.81 10.22
CA GLN A 469 4.09 -21.02 10.47
C GLN A 469 3.16 -21.91 11.30
N SER A 470 3.28 -21.81 12.62
CA SER A 470 2.17 -22.15 13.50
C SER A 470 1.09 -21.08 13.31
N GLY A 471 -0.11 -21.51 12.96
CA GLY A 471 -1.25 -20.62 12.74
C GLY A 471 -1.59 -20.40 11.26
N GLN A 472 -2.89 -20.52 10.98
CA GLN A 472 -3.79 -20.24 9.84
C GLN A 472 -3.31 -19.71 8.46
N TYR A 473 -2.04 -19.41 8.21
CA TYR A 473 -1.62 -18.62 7.04
C TYR A 473 -0.83 -19.36 5.95
N ARG A 474 -0.77 -20.69 6.02
CA ARG A 474 -0.81 -21.52 4.81
C ARG A 474 -2.16 -22.22 4.81
N HIS A 475 -2.91 -22.19 3.71
CA HIS A 475 -3.88 -23.27 3.49
C HIS A 475 -3.07 -24.56 3.48
N PRO A 476 -3.17 -25.41 4.52
CA PRO A 476 -2.45 -26.66 4.51
C PRO A 476 -3.06 -27.51 3.40
N THR A 477 -2.28 -28.40 2.83
CA THR A 477 -2.89 -29.51 2.10
C THR A 477 -3.94 -30.15 3.02
N MET A 478 -5.09 -30.55 2.49
CA MET A 478 -6.20 -31.14 3.24
C MET A 478 -5.69 -32.20 4.25
N GLN A 479 -4.70 -33.01 3.85
CA GLN A 479 -4.05 -34.01 4.71
C GLN A 479 -3.30 -33.45 5.94
N GLN A 480 -2.72 -32.25 5.87
CA GLN A 480 -2.07 -31.61 7.02
C GLN A 480 -3.07 -30.91 7.95
N TYR A 481 -4.19 -30.43 7.42
CA TYR A 481 -5.26 -29.82 8.21
C TYR A 481 -6.12 -30.87 8.93
N SER A 482 -6.40 -32.02 8.29
CA SER A 482 -7.16 -33.13 8.87
C SER A 482 -6.39 -33.95 9.92
N ARG A 483 -5.06 -33.83 9.99
CA ARG A 483 -4.25 -34.57 10.97
C ARG A 483 -4.15 -33.89 12.34
N THR A 484 -4.54 -32.61 12.45
CA THR A 484 -4.35 -31.79 13.65
C THR A 484 -5.63 -31.47 14.42
N LYS A 485 -6.79 -31.96 13.97
CA LYS A 485 -8.11 -31.69 14.58
C LYS A 485 -8.87 -33.00 14.85
N GLY A 486 -9.57 -33.08 15.97
CA GLY A 486 -10.43 -34.21 16.32
C GLY A 486 -11.68 -34.25 15.43
N GLY A 487 -12.22 -35.44 15.17
CA GLY A 487 -13.33 -35.64 14.21
C GLY A 487 -14.58 -34.79 14.46
N ASP A 488 -14.84 -34.41 15.72
CA ASP A 488 -16.00 -33.61 16.10
C ASP A 488 -15.89 -32.13 15.69
N GLU A 489 -14.67 -31.57 15.68
CA GLU A 489 -14.44 -30.20 15.19
C GLU A 489 -14.57 -30.11 13.66
N GLU A 490 -14.25 -31.20 12.95
CA GLU A 490 -14.41 -31.31 11.50
C GLU A 490 -15.89 -31.28 11.09
N GLU A 491 -16.75 -31.93 11.88
CA GLU A 491 -18.21 -32.00 11.68
C GLU A 491 -18.89 -30.65 11.99
N VAL A 492 -18.44 -29.94 13.03
CA VAL A 492 -18.91 -28.59 13.37
C VAL A 492 -18.57 -27.58 12.27
N ILE A 493 -17.35 -27.63 11.72
CA ILE A 493 -16.92 -26.74 10.61
C ILE A 493 -17.69 -27.06 9.32
N LYS A 494 -17.92 -28.33 9.00
CA LYS A 494 -18.77 -28.75 7.86
C LYS A 494 -20.20 -28.21 7.99
N LYS A 495 -20.75 -28.18 9.20
CA LYS A 495 -22.11 -27.69 9.48
C LYS A 495 -22.22 -26.16 9.53
N THR A 496 -21.16 -25.44 9.92
CA THR A 496 -21.17 -23.96 10.04
C THR A 496 -20.73 -23.24 8.77
N CYS A 497 -19.78 -23.79 8.02
CA CYS A 497 -19.28 -23.17 6.79
C CYS A 497 -20.01 -23.71 5.55
N ARG A 498 -21.19 -23.18 5.24
CA ARG A 498 -21.92 -23.46 3.97
C ARG A 498 -21.22 -22.85 2.73
N CYS A 499 -19.90 -23.06 2.56
CA CYS A 499 -19.13 -22.62 1.39
C CYS A 499 -18.74 -23.82 0.51
N PRO A 500 -19.05 -23.80 -0.80
CA PRO A 500 -18.73 -24.88 -1.72
C PRO A 500 -17.22 -24.96 -1.94
N HIS A 501 -16.58 -25.94 -1.31
CA HIS A 501 -15.17 -26.26 -1.52
C HIS A 501 -15.01 -27.12 -2.76
N SER A 502 -14.42 -26.55 -3.82
CA SER A 502 -13.88 -27.33 -4.93
C SER A 502 -12.57 -26.71 -5.41
N TYR A 503 -11.47 -27.15 -4.82
CA TYR A 503 -10.15 -27.09 -5.45
C TYR A 503 -9.41 -28.41 -5.24
N HIS A 504 -9.62 -29.33 -6.18
CA HIS A 504 -8.71 -30.42 -6.45
C HIS A 504 -7.74 -29.97 -7.55
N THR A 505 -6.43 -30.11 -7.32
CA THR A 505 -5.50 -30.44 -8.41
C THR A 505 -4.46 -31.44 -7.90
N ASN A 506 -4.63 -32.70 -8.30
CA ASN A 506 -3.74 -33.83 -8.05
C ASN A 506 -2.49 -33.81 -8.96
N GLN A 507 -1.78 -32.68 -9.07
CA GLN A 507 -0.54 -32.64 -9.84
C GLN A 507 0.57 -31.93 -9.07
N PHE A 508 1.30 -32.72 -8.29
CA PHE A 508 2.64 -32.36 -7.85
C PHE A 508 3.56 -32.34 -9.07
N GLN A 509 4.13 -31.17 -9.37
CA GLN A 509 5.52 -31.09 -9.79
C GLN A 509 6.25 -30.25 -8.75
N ALA A 510 6.84 -30.93 -7.75
CA ALA A 510 7.86 -30.31 -6.94
C ALA A 510 8.99 -29.88 -7.90
N TYR A 511 9.22 -28.57 -7.98
CA TYR A 511 10.32 -28.00 -8.74
C TYR A 511 11.64 -28.55 -8.15
N GLN A 512 12.32 -29.43 -8.88
CA GLN A 512 13.73 -29.73 -8.65
C GLN A 512 14.56 -28.59 -9.25
N ALA A 513 15.31 -27.87 -8.40
CA ALA A 513 16.34 -26.95 -8.90
C ALA A 513 17.48 -27.75 -9.55
N SER A 514 18.09 -27.18 -10.60
CA SER A 514 19.24 -27.79 -11.26
C SER A 514 20.44 -27.86 -10.30
N HIS A 515 20.81 -29.06 -9.87
CA HIS A 515 22.07 -29.33 -9.21
C HIS A 515 23.23 -28.94 -10.15
N LYS A 516 24.07 -27.99 -9.71
CA LYS A 516 25.52 -27.92 -9.92
C LYS A 516 26.05 -26.55 -9.46
N SER A 517 26.18 -26.37 -8.15
CA SER A 517 27.31 -25.59 -7.62
C SER A 517 28.56 -26.48 -7.73
N LYS A 518 29.70 -25.92 -8.15
CA LYS A 518 30.99 -26.65 -8.17
C LYS A 518 31.59 -26.81 -6.77
N LEU A 519 31.15 -25.99 -5.82
CA LEU A 519 31.43 -26.17 -4.41
C LEU A 519 30.25 -26.94 -3.83
N SER A 520 30.52 -28.06 -3.19
CA SER A 520 29.49 -28.72 -2.39
C SER A 520 29.43 -28.00 -1.05
N SER A 521 28.25 -27.89 -0.45
CA SER A 521 28.10 -27.39 0.93
C SER A 521 28.99 -28.16 1.92
N VAL A 522 29.33 -29.41 1.60
CA VAL A 522 30.31 -30.21 2.32
C VAL A 522 31.73 -29.66 2.17
N THR A 523 32.10 -29.10 1.03
CA THR A 523 33.41 -28.48 0.78
C THR A 523 33.55 -27.15 1.53
N VAL A 524 32.53 -26.29 1.51
CA VAL A 524 32.55 -25.02 2.27
C VAL A 524 32.56 -25.29 3.78
N ILE A 525 31.75 -26.23 4.26
CA ILE A 525 31.77 -26.66 5.67
C ILE A 525 33.09 -27.35 6.02
N LYS A 526 33.69 -28.13 5.11
CA LYS A 526 35.01 -28.74 5.33
C LYS A 526 36.09 -27.68 5.43
N GLU A 527 36.03 -26.63 4.64
CA GLU A 527 37.04 -25.58 4.68
C GLU A 527 36.85 -24.66 5.88
N LEU A 528 35.62 -24.33 6.26
CA LEU A 528 35.33 -23.66 7.53
C LEU A 528 35.73 -24.51 8.74
N LYS A 529 35.56 -25.84 8.67
CA LYS A 529 36.04 -26.77 9.72
C LYS A 529 37.56 -26.87 9.73
N ARG A 530 38.21 -27.01 8.58
CA ARG A 530 39.67 -27.07 8.45
C ARG A 530 40.30 -25.80 9.01
N ILE A 531 39.75 -24.64 8.65
CA ILE A 531 40.19 -23.35 9.16
C ILE A 531 39.94 -23.26 10.67
N LYS A 532 38.77 -23.68 11.17
CA LYS A 532 38.50 -23.77 12.62
C LYS A 532 39.51 -24.66 13.36
N ASP A 533 39.87 -25.80 12.77
CA ASP A 533 40.81 -26.77 13.34
C ASP A 533 42.26 -26.23 13.29
N ASP A 534 42.63 -25.49 12.23
CA ASP A 534 43.95 -24.85 12.06
C ASP A 534 44.17 -23.68 13.03
N LEU A 535 43.10 -23.03 13.50
CA LEU A 535 43.16 -21.91 14.47
C LEU A 535 43.12 -22.34 15.93
N GLN A 536 42.81 -23.61 16.19
CA GLN A 536 42.89 -24.18 17.54
C GLN A 536 43.87 -25.36 17.58
N PRO A 537 45.18 -25.13 17.33
CA PRO A 537 46.16 -26.20 17.36
C PRO A 537 46.31 -26.81 18.77
N GLU A 538 45.89 -26.12 19.84
CA GLU A 538 46.19 -26.52 21.22
C GLU A 538 45.07 -27.29 21.97
N GLN A 539 43.93 -27.60 21.34
CA GLN A 539 42.91 -28.46 22.00
C GLN A 539 42.84 -29.90 21.49
N VAL A 540 43.74 -30.29 20.58
CA VAL A 540 43.86 -31.68 20.12
C VAL A 540 45.15 -32.30 20.63
N ASN A 541 45.33 -32.35 21.95
CA ASN A 541 46.15 -33.36 22.63
C ASN A 541 45.86 -33.35 24.15
N LEU A 542 44.60 -33.49 24.54
CA LEU A 542 44.33 -34.12 25.82
C LEU A 542 44.45 -35.63 25.61
N THR A 543 45.44 -36.22 26.25
CA THR A 543 45.61 -37.68 26.25
C THR A 543 44.35 -38.33 26.80
N GLN A 544 44.04 -39.55 26.35
CA GLN A 544 42.83 -40.29 26.75
C GLN A 544 42.68 -40.36 28.28
N THR A 545 43.79 -40.32 29.00
CA THR A 545 43.92 -40.27 30.46
C THR A 545 43.41 -38.96 31.10
N GLU A 546 43.49 -37.82 30.42
CA GLU A 546 43.00 -36.52 30.94
C GLU A 546 41.49 -36.35 30.74
N ARG A 547 40.92 -37.00 29.72
CA ARG A 547 39.46 -37.04 29.50
C ARG A 547 38.71 -37.87 30.55
N GLU A 548 39.37 -38.84 31.18
CA GLU A 548 38.78 -39.65 32.26
C GLU A 548 38.79 -38.89 33.61
N LYS A 549 39.84 -38.12 33.90
CA LYS A 549 39.89 -37.29 35.14
C LYS A 549 38.83 -36.18 35.18
N VAL A 550 38.45 -35.61 34.03
CA VAL A 550 37.39 -34.58 33.97
C VAL A 550 36.00 -35.19 34.15
N LYS A 551 35.80 -36.47 33.81
CA LYS A 551 34.52 -37.17 34.05
C LYS A 551 34.32 -37.57 35.50
N ASP A 552 35.39 -37.98 36.20
CA ASP A 552 35.28 -38.38 37.61
C ASP A 552 35.17 -37.18 38.56
N GLY A 553 35.72 -36.01 38.21
CA GLY A 553 35.65 -34.79 39.03
C GLY A 553 34.29 -34.07 39.05
N GLN A 554 33.41 -34.32 38.08
CA GLN A 554 32.07 -33.70 38.03
C GLN A 554 30.97 -34.53 38.71
N SER A 555 31.32 -35.70 39.26
CA SER A 555 30.34 -36.62 39.86
C SER A 555 30.14 -36.41 41.36
N SER A 556 30.95 -35.60 42.05
CA SER A 556 30.90 -35.49 43.52
C SER A 556 30.39 -34.16 44.09
N GLU A 557 29.89 -33.22 43.28
CA GLU A 557 29.36 -31.93 43.77
C GLU A 557 27.82 -31.81 43.74
N TYR A 558 27.09 -32.91 43.49
CA TYR A 558 25.63 -32.97 43.63
C TYR A 558 25.16 -34.11 44.54
N ALA A 559 25.85 -34.31 45.67
CA ALA A 559 25.36 -35.11 46.78
C ALA A 559 25.77 -34.48 48.13
N ASN A 560 25.14 -33.36 48.46
CA ASN A 560 24.71 -32.98 49.82
C ASN A 560 23.72 -31.82 49.74
#